data_AF-A0A1Y2LVK9-F1
#
_entry.id   AF-A0A1Y2LVK9-F1
#
_cell.length_a   1.000
_cell.length_b   1.000
_cell.length_c   1.000
_cell.angle_alpha   90.00
_cell.angle_beta   90.00
_cell.angle_gamma   90.00
#
_symmetry.space_group_name_H-M   'P 1'
#
loop_
_entity.id
_entity.type
_entity.pdbx_description
1 polymer ?
#
loop_
_entity_poly.entity_id
_entity_poly.type
_entity_poly.pdbx_seq_one_letter_code
_entity_poly.pdbx_strand_id
1 'polypeptide(L)'
;MMKIDPMMPLRGTQAIFSILVLGLMAYVSSWWTSHWRQMPPAQVSFLIFVPVWSLVTLVPIFLIPLKFNHLMSSAGFRWGLIALDALTMLFWFAGFVALAVFLNGRICFGQVCDVARAGAAFGGLSWAVSAAAFGYGTYLATTAEKRRVPAVHKPEVVRSSFV
;
A
#
# COMPACT_ATOMS: atom_id res chain seq x y z
N MET A 1 20.38 -16.70 14.21
CA MET A 1 19.80 -15.34 14.16
C MET A 1 18.90 -15.26 12.92
N MET A 2 17.59 -15.29 13.11
CA MET A 2 16.62 -15.25 12.01
C MET A 2 16.53 -13.79 11.51
N LYS A 3 16.94 -13.52 10.27
CA LYS A 3 16.74 -12.21 9.65
C LYS A 3 15.24 -12.03 9.42
N ILE A 4 14.60 -11.19 10.22
CA ILE A 4 13.21 -10.81 9.98
C ILE A 4 13.23 -9.84 8.80
N ASP A 5 12.70 -10.24 7.65
CA ASP A 5 12.50 -9.34 6.53
C ASP A 5 11.40 -8.34 6.89
N PRO A 6 11.71 -7.04 7.08
CA PRO A 6 10.74 -6.07 7.58
C PRO A 6 9.58 -5.79 6.62
N MET A 7 9.66 -6.30 5.38
CA MET A 7 8.59 -6.23 4.39
C MET A 7 7.39 -7.10 4.78
N MET A 8 7.60 -8.31 5.31
CA MET A 8 6.51 -9.22 5.68
C MET A 8 5.55 -8.65 6.74
N PRO A 9 6.04 -8.14 7.91
CA PRO A 9 5.15 -7.56 8.91
C PRO A 9 4.41 -6.34 8.34
N LEU A 10 5.07 -5.54 7.50
CA LEU A 10 4.47 -4.37 6.88
C LEU A 10 3.27 -4.75 5.98
N ARG A 11 3.41 -5.80 5.16
CA ARG A 11 2.31 -6.35 4.36
C ARG A 11 1.17 -6.89 5.23
N GLY A 12 1.51 -7.54 6.34
CA GLY A 12 0.52 -8.01 7.33
C GLY A 12 -0.29 -6.85 7.92
N THR A 13 0.38 -5.76 8.32
CA THR A 13 -0.28 -4.56 8.82
C THR A 13 -1.15 -3.89 7.75
N GLN A 14 -0.70 -3.83 6.49
CA GLN A 14 -1.52 -3.34 5.38
C GLN A 14 -2.82 -4.12 5.24
N ALA A 15 -2.76 -5.46 5.30
CA ALA A 15 -3.94 -6.31 5.20
C ALA A 15 -4.91 -6.08 6.36
N ILE A 16 -4.40 -6.06 7.60
CA ILE A 16 -5.20 -5.86 8.81
C ILE A 16 -5.90 -4.50 8.76
N PHE A 17 -5.17 -3.43 8.47
CA PHE A 17 -5.76 -2.09 8.40
C PHE A 17 -6.77 -1.95 7.26
N SER A 18 -6.52 -2.62 6.12
CA SER A 18 -7.49 -2.65 5.01
C SER A 18 -8.81 -3.28 5.43
N ILE A 19 -8.77 -4.41 6.14
CA ILE A 19 -9.98 -5.09 6.65
C ILE A 19 -10.70 -4.21 7.67
N LEU A 20 -9.96 -3.59 8.59
CA LEU A 20 -10.53 -2.69 9.60
C LEU A 20 -11.26 -1.52 8.95
N VAL A 21 -10.61 -0.78 8.04
CA VAL A 21 -11.24 0.37 7.36
C VAL A 21 -12.42 -0.07 6.51
N LEU A 22 -12.31 -1.20 5.80
CA LEU A 22 -13.42 -1.76 5.02
C LEU A 22 -14.65 -2.01 5.89
N GLY A 23 -14.46 -2.62 7.07
CA GLY A 23 -15.55 -2.87 8.02
C GLY A 23 -16.18 -1.58 8.54
N LEU A 24 -15.36 -0.60 8.94
CA LEU A 24 -15.83 0.70 9.44
C LEU A 24 -16.64 1.43 8.34
N MET A 25 -16.14 1.46 7.11
CA MET A 25 -16.80 2.17 6.01
C MET A 25 -18.03 1.43 5.48
N ALA A 26 -18.03 0.09 5.51
CA ALA A 26 -19.22 -0.70 5.22
C ALA A 26 -20.33 -0.44 6.23
N TYR A 27 -20.00 -0.29 7.52
CA TYR A 27 -20.97 0.12 8.55
C TYR A 27 -21.53 1.52 8.29
N VAL A 28 -20.68 2.51 7.99
CA VAL A 28 -21.14 3.88 7.69
C VAL A 28 -22.04 3.88 6.45
N SER A 29 -21.70 3.10 5.43
CA SER A 29 -22.49 2.94 4.21
C SER A 29 -23.86 2.30 4.47
N SER A 30 -23.90 1.21 5.24
CA SER A 30 -25.15 0.52 5.58
C SER A 30 -26.07 1.40 6.44
N TRP A 31 -25.51 2.18 7.36
CA TRP A 31 -26.28 3.15 8.13
C TRP A 31 -26.93 4.21 7.24
N TRP A 32 -26.21 4.73 6.23
CA TRP A 32 -26.76 5.71 5.30
C TRP A 32 -27.95 5.15 4.51
N THR A 33 -27.85 3.89 4.10
CA THR A 33 -28.91 3.20 3.38
C THR A 33 -30.12 2.89 4.27
N SER A 34 -29.89 2.55 5.54
CA SER A 34 -30.96 2.21 6.49
C SER A 34 -31.69 3.44 7.04
N HIS A 35 -30.93 4.44 7.51
CA HIS A 35 -31.47 5.61 8.20
C HIS A 35 -32.00 6.66 7.21
N TRP A 36 -31.21 7.00 6.20
CA TRP A 36 -31.56 8.04 5.22
C TRP A 36 -32.22 7.49 3.96
N ARG A 37 -32.17 6.17 3.72
CA ARG A 37 -32.61 5.53 2.47
C ARG A 37 -31.98 6.17 1.23
N GLN A 38 -30.72 6.58 1.37
CA GLN A 38 -29.96 7.27 0.33
C GLN A 38 -28.61 6.59 0.10
N MET A 39 -27.95 6.96 -0.99
CA MET A 39 -26.60 6.49 -1.28
C MET A 39 -25.58 7.18 -0.38
N PRO A 40 -24.56 6.46 0.11
CA PRO A 40 -23.53 7.04 0.94
C PRO A 40 -22.73 8.11 0.19
N PRO A 41 -22.12 9.06 0.93
CA PRO A 41 -21.25 10.07 0.34
C PRO A 41 -20.07 9.46 -0.41
N ALA A 42 -19.63 10.11 -1.48
CA ALA A 42 -18.55 9.61 -2.34
C ALA A 42 -17.24 9.32 -1.58
N GLN A 43 -16.95 10.06 -0.51
CA GLN A 43 -15.76 9.87 0.32
C GLN A 43 -15.78 8.53 1.07
N VAL A 44 -16.96 8.11 1.54
CA VAL A 44 -17.16 6.81 2.20
C VAL A 44 -17.01 5.69 1.16
N SER A 45 -17.67 5.83 0.01
CA SER A 45 -17.58 4.86 -1.09
C SER A 45 -16.14 4.69 -1.58
N PHE A 46 -15.38 5.78 -1.66
CA PHE A 46 -13.97 5.73 -2.02
C PHE A 46 -13.15 4.97 -0.97
N LEU A 47 -13.36 5.22 0.33
CA LEU A 47 -12.70 4.45 1.40
C LEU A 47 -13.24 3.01 1.58
N ILE A 48 -14.25 2.59 0.82
CA ILE A 48 -14.58 1.16 0.62
C ILE A 48 -13.75 0.59 -0.54
N PHE A 49 -13.60 1.34 -1.63
CA PHE A 49 -12.79 0.95 -2.79
C PHE A 49 -11.31 0.77 -2.43
N VAL A 50 -10.69 1.72 -1.73
CA VAL A 50 -9.25 1.70 -1.41
C VAL A 50 -8.80 0.44 -0.66
N PRO A 51 -9.47 -0.02 0.42
CA PRO A 51 -9.09 -1.27 1.08
C PRO A 51 -9.35 -2.51 0.21
N VAL A 52 -10.40 -2.53 -0.61
CA VAL A 52 -10.63 -3.63 -1.57
C VAL A 52 -9.50 -3.70 -2.60
N TRP A 53 -9.13 -2.56 -3.16
CA TRP A 53 -7.96 -2.42 -4.03
C TRP A 53 -6.70 -2.94 -3.34
N SER A 54 -6.44 -2.49 -2.10
CA SER A 54 -5.26 -2.91 -1.33
C SER A 54 -5.23 -4.43 -1.12
N LEU A 55 -6.36 -5.05 -0.77
CA LEU A 55 -6.45 -6.51 -0.63
C LEU A 55 -6.19 -7.23 -1.96
N VAL A 56 -6.77 -6.75 -3.07
CA VAL A 56 -6.56 -7.32 -4.41
C VAL A 56 -5.09 -7.22 -4.82
N THR A 57 -4.41 -6.10 -4.53
CA THR A 57 -2.99 -5.91 -4.84
C THR A 57 -2.06 -6.74 -3.95
N LEU A 58 -2.46 -7.07 -2.72
CA LEU A 58 -1.69 -7.91 -1.81
C LEU A 58 -1.70 -9.39 -2.23
N VAL A 59 -2.81 -9.89 -2.79
CA VAL A 59 -2.92 -11.30 -3.25
C VAL A 59 -1.78 -11.73 -4.18
N PRO A 60 -1.48 -11.03 -5.30
CA PRO A 60 -0.36 -11.42 -6.14
C PRO A 60 0.96 -11.33 -5.37
N ILE A 61 1.18 -10.29 -4.55
CA ILE A 61 2.42 -10.11 -3.78
C ILE A 61 2.71 -11.30 -2.85
N PHE A 62 1.68 -11.94 -2.27
CA PHE A 62 1.86 -13.16 -1.48
C PHE A 62 2.02 -14.43 -2.33
N LEU A 63 1.33 -14.53 -3.48
CA LEU A 63 1.37 -15.72 -4.34
C LEU A 63 2.65 -15.82 -5.19
N ILE A 64 3.21 -14.70 -5.64
CA ILE A 64 4.42 -14.65 -6.48
C ILE A 64 5.63 -15.30 -5.80
N PRO A 65 6.02 -14.95 -4.56
CA PRO A 65 7.18 -15.55 -3.90
C PRO A 65 6.98 -17.03 -3.54
N LEU A 66 5.75 -17.55 -3.61
CA LEU A 66 5.48 -18.97 -3.34
C LEU A 66 5.60 -19.84 -4.60
N LYS A 67 5.22 -19.33 -5.77
CA LYS A 67 5.18 -20.12 -7.02
C LYS A 67 6.12 -19.64 -8.12
N PHE A 68 6.54 -18.37 -8.13
CA PHE A 68 7.17 -17.74 -9.29
C PHE A 68 8.37 -16.86 -8.93
N ASN A 69 9.32 -17.41 -8.17
CA ASN A 69 10.55 -16.72 -7.77
C ASN A 69 11.39 -16.20 -8.95
N HIS A 70 11.29 -16.84 -10.12
CA HIS A 70 11.94 -16.38 -11.35
C HIS A 70 11.44 -15.01 -11.82
N LEU A 71 10.16 -14.68 -11.63
CA LEU A 71 9.57 -13.41 -12.08
C LEU A 71 10.15 -12.20 -11.34
N MET A 72 10.61 -12.38 -10.09
CA MET A 72 11.31 -11.34 -9.33
C MET A 72 12.69 -10.99 -9.90
N SER A 73 13.27 -11.81 -10.79
CA SER A 73 14.53 -11.47 -11.47
C SER A 73 14.33 -10.39 -12.55
N SER A 74 13.11 -10.27 -13.09
CA SER A 74 12.79 -9.27 -14.12
C SER A 74 12.69 -7.86 -13.51
N ALA A 75 13.48 -6.93 -14.04
CA ALA A 75 13.46 -5.54 -13.61
C ALA A 75 12.07 -4.91 -13.80
N GLY A 76 11.39 -5.18 -14.92
CA GLY A 76 10.07 -4.61 -15.19
C GLY A 76 9.02 -5.01 -14.16
N PHE A 77 9.06 -6.26 -13.71
CA PHE A 77 8.13 -6.76 -12.69
C PHE A 77 8.35 -6.09 -11.33
N ARG A 78 9.62 -5.90 -10.93
CA ARG A 78 9.98 -5.22 -9.68
C ARG A 78 9.49 -3.77 -9.66
N TRP A 79 9.69 -3.04 -10.75
CA TRP A 79 9.21 -1.66 -10.87
C TRP A 79 7.67 -1.60 -10.96
N GLY A 80 7.02 -2.59 -11.55
CA GLY A 80 5.57 -2.74 -11.53
C GLY A 80 5.00 -2.86 -10.10
N LEU A 81 5.61 -3.67 -9.24
CA LEU A 81 5.19 -3.79 -7.83
C LEU A 81 5.36 -2.46 -7.08
N ILE A 82 6.46 -1.75 -7.33
CA ILE A 82 6.72 -0.43 -6.71
C ILE A 82 5.68 0.61 -7.17
N ALA A 83 5.32 0.59 -8.45
CA ALA A 83 4.27 1.47 -8.98
C ALA A 83 2.91 1.16 -8.33
N LEU A 84 2.61 -0.11 -8.07
CA LEU A 84 1.40 -0.54 -7.38
C LEU A 84 1.35 -0.05 -5.93
N ASP A 85 2.49 -0.11 -5.23
CA ASP A 85 2.64 0.44 -3.88
C ASP A 85 2.47 1.96 -3.88
N ALA A 86 3.03 2.66 -4.87
CA ALA A 86 2.87 4.11 -5.02
C ALA A 86 1.41 4.50 -5.23
N LEU A 87 0.71 3.79 -6.12
CA LEU A 87 -0.71 4.02 -6.39
C LEU A 87 -1.57 3.77 -5.15
N THR A 88 -1.29 2.68 -4.43
CA THR A 88 -1.98 2.35 -3.18
C THR A 88 -1.74 3.41 -2.11
N MET A 89 -0.51 3.92 -1.97
CA MET A 89 -0.20 5.05 -1.10
C MET A 89 -1.04 6.29 -1.46
N LEU A 90 -1.12 6.66 -2.73
CA LEU A 90 -1.89 7.82 -3.19
C LEU A 90 -3.39 7.66 -2.92
N PHE A 91 -3.94 6.47 -3.12
CA PHE A 91 -5.34 6.18 -2.82
C PHE A 91 -5.65 6.30 -1.33
N TRP A 92 -4.80 5.75 -0.46
CA TRP A 92 -4.96 5.94 0.99
C TRP A 92 -4.89 7.40 1.38
N PHE A 93 -3.92 8.15 0.83
CA PHE A 93 -3.78 9.58 1.07
C PHE A 93 -5.03 10.37 0.70
N ALA A 94 -5.49 10.21 -0.54
CA ALA A 94 -6.68 10.89 -1.04
C ALA A 94 -7.93 10.53 -0.22
N GLY A 95 -8.08 9.27 0.18
CA GLY A 95 -9.27 8.78 0.86
C GLY A 95 -9.40 9.32 2.28
N PHE A 96 -8.32 9.25 3.07
CA PHE A 96 -8.38 9.74 4.46
C PHE A 96 -8.57 11.26 4.50
N VAL A 97 -7.90 12.00 3.62
CA VAL A 97 -8.03 13.47 3.55
C VAL A 97 -9.44 13.84 3.12
N ALA A 98 -10.00 13.20 2.10
CA ALA A 98 -11.35 13.45 1.65
C ALA A 98 -12.38 13.22 2.76
N LEU A 99 -12.26 12.12 3.51
CA LEU A 99 -13.16 11.84 4.64
C LEU A 99 -12.96 12.83 5.79
N ALA A 100 -11.72 13.21 6.11
CA ALA A 100 -11.42 14.19 7.17
C ALA A 100 -12.02 15.57 6.85
N VAL A 101 -11.86 16.07 5.62
CA VAL A 101 -12.45 17.35 5.19
C VAL A 101 -13.98 17.28 5.22
N PHE A 102 -14.56 16.16 4.78
CA PHE A 102 -15.99 15.91 4.81
C PHE A 102 -16.58 15.90 6.23
N LEU A 103 -15.84 15.38 7.20
CA LEU A 103 -16.21 15.36 8.62
C LEU A 103 -16.04 16.74 9.26
N ASN A 104 -15.00 17.50 8.88
CA ASN A 104 -14.74 18.84 9.44
C ASN A 104 -15.77 19.87 8.97
N GLY A 105 -16.25 19.76 7.73
CA GLY A 105 -17.22 20.70 7.16
C GLY A 105 -18.65 20.56 7.70
N ARG A 106 -18.93 19.66 8.65
CA ARG A 106 -20.27 19.42 9.17
C ARG A 106 -20.30 19.07 10.64
N ILE A 107 -21.40 19.42 11.27
CA ILE A 107 -21.73 18.98 12.62
C ILE A 107 -22.15 17.50 12.54
N CYS A 108 -21.34 16.61 13.11
CA CYS A 108 -21.54 15.16 13.08
C CYS A 108 -21.56 14.63 14.51
N PHE A 109 -22.72 14.11 14.95
CA PHE A 109 -22.94 13.51 16.26
C PHE A 109 -23.45 12.08 16.17
N GLY A 110 -23.13 11.27 17.18
CA GLY A 110 -23.55 9.88 17.30
C GLY A 110 -22.52 8.86 16.82
N GLN A 111 -22.81 7.58 17.06
CA GLN A 111 -21.86 6.48 16.88
C GLN A 111 -21.31 6.38 15.45
N VAL A 112 -22.11 6.72 14.43
CA VAL A 112 -21.70 6.65 13.02
C VAL A 112 -20.61 7.67 12.70
N CYS A 113 -20.69 8.85 13.31
CA CYS A 113 -19.67 9.88 13.17
C CYS A 113 -18.36 9.46 13.85
N ASP A 114 -18.44 8.81 15.01
CA ASP A 114 -17.26 8.31 15.71
C ASP A 114 -16.60 7.17 14.93
N VAL A 115 -17.41 6.29 14.32
CA VAL A 115 -16.92 5.25 13.39
C VAL A 115 -16.29 5.88 12.15
N ALA A 116 -16.87 6.94 11.58
CA ALA A 116 -16.31 7.64 10.43
C ALA A 116 -14.98 8.36 10.78
N ARG A 117 -14.89 8.99 11.96
CA ARG A 117 -13.64 9.58 12.47
C ARG A 117 -12.57 8.51 12.69
N ALA A 118 -12.93 7.38 13.28
CA ALA A 118 -12.03 6.23 13.42
C ALA A 118 -11.54 5.76 12.04
N GLY A 119 -12.44 5.64 11.06
CA GLY A 119 -12.07 5.26 9.70
C GLY A 119 -11.13 6.26 9.01
N ALA A 120 -11.30 7.57 9.25
CA ALA A 120 -10.34 8.58 8.79
C ALA A 120 -8.96 8.42 9.44
N ALA A 121 -8.91 8.16 10.76
CA ALA A 121 -7.66 7.93 11.48
C ALA A 121 -6.94 6.66 10.99
N PHE A 122 -7.65 5.54 10.90
CA PHE A 122 -7.10 4.29 10.35
C PHE A 122 -6.75 4.41 8.87
N GLY A 123 -7.44 5.25 8.09
CA GLY A 123 -7.05 5.60 6.73
C GLY A 123 -5.71 6.33 6.68
N GLY A 124 -5.47 7.28 7.58
CA GLY A 124 -4.18 7.96 7.72
C GLY A 124 -3.05 7.02 8.15
N LEU A 125 -3.33 6.09 9.08
CA LEU A 125 -2.36 5.05 9.46
C LEU A 125 -2.06 4.10 8.29
N SER A 126 -3.07 3.72 7.51
CA SER A 126 -2.92 2.89 6.31
C SER A 126 -2.07 3.59 5.24
N TRP A 127 -2.22 4.91 5.11
CA TRP A 127 -1.33 5.72 4.27
C TRP A 127 0.12 5.64 4.75
N ALA A 128 0.38 5.82 6.04
CA ALA A 128 1.75 5.75 6.59
C ALA A 128 2.40 4.38 6.34
N VAL A 129 1.64 3.30 6.56
CA VAL A 129 2.11 1.93 6.27
C VAL A 129 2.37 1.74 4.78
N SER A 130 1.52 2.27 3.91
CA SER A 130 1.69 2.21 2.45
C SER A 130 2.89 3.02 1.96
N ALA A 131 3.13 4.20 2.54
CA ALA A 131 4.29 5.03 2.26
C ALA A 131 5.59 4.33 2.71
N ALA A 132 5.58 3.68 3.87
CA ALA A 132 6.71 2.89 4.34
C ALA A 132 7.00 1.70 3.40
N ALA A 133 5.96 1.03 2.87
CA ALA A 133 6.14 -0.10 1.95
C ALA A 133 6.73 0.35 0.61
N PHE A 134 6.22 1.46 0.07
CA PHE A 134 6.77 2.09 -1.13
C PHE A 134 8.23 2.52 -0.94
N GLY A 135 8.54 3.20 0.16
CA GLY A 135 9.90 3.66 0.49
C GLY A 135 10.88 2.50 0.68
N TYR A 136 10.46 1.44 1.38
CA TYR A 136 11.31 0.27 1.58
C TYR A 136 11.49 -0.54 0.28
N GLY A 137 10.44 -0.69 -0.52
CA GLY A 137 10.49 -1.35 -1.83
C GLY A 137 11.42 -0.65 -2.81
N THR A 138 11.35 0.69 -2.90
CA THR A 138 12.25 1.51 -3.72
C THR A 138 13.70 1.43 -3.23
N TYR A 139 13.93 1.46 -1.91
CA TYR A 139 15.26 1.28 -1.34
C TYR A 139 15.88 -0.08 -1.71
N LEU A 140 15.13 -1.17 -1.58
CA LEU A 140 15.59 -2.50 -2.00
C LEU A 140 15.83 -2.58 -3.51
N ALA A 141 14.99 -1.91 -4.30
CA ALA A 141 15.13 -1.90 -5.75
C ALA A 141 16.43 -1.25 -6.20
N THR A 142 16.70 -0.06 -5.68
CA THR A 142 17.90 0.73 -6.01
C THR A 142 19.18 0.09 -5.48
N THR A 143 19.17 -0.50 -4.29
CA THR A 143 20.35 -1.18 -3.73
C THR A 143 20.69 -2.48 -4.45
N ALA A 144 19.70 -3.24 -4.94
CA ALA A 144 20.00 -4.43 -5.73
C ALA A 144 20.58 -4.06 -7.11
N GLU A 145 20.10 -2.96 -7.71
CA GLU A 145 20.65 -2.45 -8.97
C GLU A 145 22.11 -2.01 -8.79
N LYS A 146 22.39 -1.24 -7.74
CA LYS A 146 23.76 -0.85 -7.35
C LYS A 146 24.68 -2.04 -7.08
N ARG A 147 24.17 -3.23 -6.76
CA ARG A 147 24.99 -4.44 -6.56
C ARG A 147 25.27 -5.20 -7.87
N ARG A 148 24.42 -5.05 -8.89
CA ARG A 148 24.60 -5.66 -10.22
C ARG A 148 25.64 -4.91 -11.06
N VAL A 149 25.60 -3.58 -11.05
CA VAL A 149 26.52 -2.70 -11.80
C VAL A 149 28.03 -2.93 -11.50
N PRO A 150 28.50 -3.08 -10.24
CA PRO A 150 29.92 -3.28 -9.94
C PRO A 150 30.49 -4.62 -10.41
N ALA A 151 29.64 -5.62 -10.73
CA ALA A 151 30.11 -6.89 -11.28
C ALA A 151 30.45 -6.83 -12.77
N VAL A 152 29.96 -5.81 -13.51
CA VAL A 152 30.20 -5.64 -14.96
C VAL A 152 31.44 -4.79 -15.24
N HIS A 153 31.92 -4.02 -14.26
CA HIS A 153 32.94 -2.99 -14.46
C HIS A 153 34.36 -3.37 -14.01
N LYS A 154 34.70 -4.66 -13.94
CA LYS A 154 36.12 -5.05 -14.01
C LYS A 154 36.48 -5.17 -15.49
N PRO A 155 37.08 -4.15 -16.12
CA PRO A 155 37.83 -4.42 -17.34
C PRO A 155 38.88 -5.46 -16.97
N GLU A 156 38.90 -6.60 -17.66
CA GLU A 156 40.10 -7.42 -17.71
C GLU A 156 41.20 -6.49 -18.22
N VAL A 157 42.11 -6.10 -17.33
CA VAL A 157 43.35 -5.46 -17.72
C VAL A 157 44.11 -6.50 -18.52
N VAL A 158 43.91 -6.50 -19.84
CA VAL A 158 44.77 -7.20 -20.78
C VAL A 158 46.15 -6.59 -20.59
N ARG A 159 46.95 -7.25 -19.75
CA ARG A 159 48.37 -6.97 -19.59
C ARG A 159 49.01 -7.41 -20.90
N SER A 160 48.98 -6.54 -21.90
CA SER A 160 49.78 -6.67 -23.10
C SER A 160 51.24 -6.52 -22.68
N SER A 161 51.87 -7.66 -22.42
CA SER A 161 53.32 -7.80 -22.40
C SER A 161 53.84 -7.39 -23.78
N PHE A 162 54.23 -6.12 -23.91
CA PHE A 162 55.02 -5.67 -25.04
C PHE A 162 56.49 -6.00 -24.72
N VAL A 163 57.09 -6.66 -25.71
CA VAL A 163 58.47 -7.10 -25.86
C VAL A 163 59.49 -6.03 -25.46
#